data_AF-A0AA39U1B9-F1
#
_entry.id   AF-A0AA39U1B9-F1
#
_cell.length_a   1.000
_cell.length_b   1.000
_cell.length_c   1.000
_cell.angle_alpha   90.00
_cell.angle_beta   90.00
_cell.angle_gamma   90.00
#
_symmetry.space_group_name_H-M   'P 1'
#
loop_
_entity.id
_entity.type
_entity.pdbx_description
1 polymer ?
#
loop_
_entity_poly.entity_id
_entity_poly.type
_entity_poly.pdbx_seq_one_letter_code
_entity_poly.pdbx_strand_id
1 'polypeptide(L)'
;MALGNFLLQIFWRMEDAIVARILQSPRFHHGVRKIHRTVEDLRYGRDPNEPLRPGEATEDPSLGKVKADSFFRHFIEEIRNQAKGTSTDPPPPGPPKV
;
A
#
# COMPACT_ATOMS: atom_id res chain seq x y z
N MET A 1 13.68 -38.83 -14.76
CA MET A 1 14.72 -37.96 -14.13
C MET A 1 14.89 -36.61 -14.82
N ALA A 2 14.96 -36.54 -16.16
CA ALA A 2 15.20 -35.27 -16.89
C ALA A 2 14.08 -34.22 -16.77
N LEU A 3 12.80 -34.63 -16.81
CA LEU A 3 11.66 -33.70 -16.74
C LEU A 3 11.56 -32.99 -15.38
N GLY A 4 11.79 -33.72 -14.28
CA GLY A 4 11.77 -33.13 -12.93
C GLY A 4 12.87 -32.09 -12.73
N ASN A 5 14.09 -32.37 -13.22
CA ASN A 5 15.19 -31.42 -13.17
C ASN A 5 14.90 -30.16 -14.02
N PHE A 6 14.27 -30.33 -15.18
CA PHE A 6 13.87 -29.22 -16.04
C PHE A 6 12.80 -28.32 -15.41
N LEU A 7 11.78 -28.92 -14.77
CA LEU A 7 10.74 -28.18 -14.05
C LEU A 7 11.32 -27.39 -12.86
N LEU A 8 12.24 -27.99 -12.12
CA LEU A 8 12.94 -27.29 -11.04
C LEU A 8 13.73 -26.10 -11.59
N GLN A 9 14.48 -26.26 -12.68
CA GLN A 9 15.23 -25.16 -13.28
C GLN A 9 14.34 -24.01 -13.73
N ILE A 10 13.16 -24.30 -14.30
CA ILE A 10 12.17 -23.28 -14.65
C ILE A 10 11.68 -22.56 -13.39
N PHE A 11 11.38 -23.30 -12.33
CA PHE A 11 10.93 -22.71 -11.06
C PHE A 11 11.96 -21.73 -10.49
N TRP A 12 13.23 -22.14 -10.38
CA TRP A 12 14.31 -21.27 -9.89
C TRP A 12 14.49 -20.02 -10.76
N ARG A 13 14.45 -20.18 -12.09
CA ARG A 13 14.55 -19.05 -13.05
C ARG A 13 13.38 -18.07 -12.89
N MET A 14 12.18 -18.58 -12.64
CA MET A 14 10.99 -17.75 -12.41
C MET A 14 11.08 -17.00 -11.07
N GLU A 15 11.54 -17.67 -10.01
CA GLU A 15 11.76 -17.06 -8.71
C GLU A 15 12.76 -15.90 -8.80
N ASP A 16 13.93 -16.13 -9.42
CA ASP A 16 14.95 -15.11 -9.62
C ASP A 16 14.41 -13.90 -10.41
N ALA A 17 13.61 -14.15 -11.46
CA ALA A 17 13.01 -13.09 -12.27
C ALA A 17 11.99 -12.27 -11.47
N ILE A 18 11.16 -12.92 -10.65
CA ILE A 18 10.16 -12.25 -9.79
C ILE A 18 10.88 -11.42 -8.73
N VAL A 19 11.88 -11.99 -8.05
CA VAL A 19 12.67 -11.29 -7.03
C VAL A 19 13.38 -10.08 -7.63
N ALA A 20 14.03 -10.24 -8.79
CA ALA A 20 14.66 -9.13 -9.49
C ALA A 20 13.65 -8.03 -9.83
N ARG A 21 12.43 -8.40 -10.25
CA ARG A 21 11.38 -7.44 -10.58
C ARG A 21 10.88 -6.67 -9.36
N ILE A 22 10.72 -7.35 -8.23
CA ILE A 22 10.31 -6.74 -6.96
C ILE A 22 11.40 -5.77 -6.47
N LEU A 23 12.66 -6.19 -6.50
CA LEU A 23 13.82 -5.38 -6.10
C LEU A 23 14.07 -4.18 -7.03
N GLN A 24 13.65 -4.24 -8.30
CA GLN A 24 13.71 -3.08 -9.19
C GLN A 24 12.54 -2.10 -8.97
N SER A 25 11.48 -2.52 -8.27
CA SER A 25 10.31 -1.68 -8.11
C SER A 25 10.54 -0.61 -7.03
N PRO A 26 10.41 0.69 -7.38
CA PRO A 26 10.58 1.75 -6.37
C PRO A 26 9.55 1.61 -5.25
N ARG A 27 8.31 1.22 -5.57
CA ARG A 27 7.23 1.04 -4.59
C ARG A 27 7.58 0.05 -3.50
N PHE A 28 8.25 -1.06 -3.84
CA PHE A 28 8.69 -2.04 -2.86
C PHE A 28 9.66 -1.41 -1.85
N HIS A 29 10.66 -0.67 -2.35
CA HIS A 29 11.61 0.05 -1.48
C HIS A 29 10.93 1.09 -0.59
N HIS A 30 9.94 1.83 -1.11
CA HIS A 30 9.17 2.77 -0.30
C HIS A 30 8.37 2.06 0.80
N GLY A 31 7.78 0.91 0.50
CA GLY A 31 7.06 0.08 1.47
C GLY A 31 7.98 -0.47 2.56
N VAL A 32 9.11 -1.07 2.16
CA VAL A 32 10.13 -1.59 3.09
C VAL A 32 10.67 -0.48 3.97
N ARG A 33 10.96 0.70 3.40
CA ARG A 33 11.40 1.88 4.17
C ARG A 33 10.35 2.30 5.21
N LYS A 34 9.06 2.28 4.88
CA LYS A 34 7.98 2.60 5.83
C LYS A 34 7.96 1.62 7.00
N ILE A 35 8.00 0.31 6.70
CA ILE A 35 7.99 -0.74 7.71
C ILE A 35 9.23 -0.64 8.61
N HIS A 36 10.41 -0.46 8.02
CA HIS A 36 11.66 -0.33 8.75
C HIS A 36 11.61 0.83 9.74
N ARG A 37 11.17 2.02 9.28
CA ARG A 37 10.96 3.18 10.15
C ARG A 37 9.95 2.90 11.27
N THR A 38 8.82 2.26 10.96
CA THR A 38 7.84 1.90 11.99
C THR A 38 8.42 0.98 13.06
N VAL A 39 9.21 -0.03 12.67
CA VAL A 39 9.85 -0.94 13.63
C VAL A 39 10.93 -0.22 14.45
N GLU A 40 11.70 0.66 13.82
CA GLU A 40 12.73 1.46 14.46
C GLU A 40 12.14 2.42 15.50
N ASP A 41 11.08 3.15 15.12
CA ASP A 41 10.32 4.03 16.02
C ASP A 41 9.74 3.25 17.21
N LEU A 42 9.22 2.04 16.98
CA LEU A 42 8.67 1.19 18.04
C LEU A 42 9.74 0.68 19.01
N ARG A 43 10.96 0.40 18.52
CA ARG A 43 12.01 -0.22 19.32
C ARG A 43 12.88 0.79 20.07
N TYR A 44 13.18 1.92 19.44
CA TYR A 44 14.12 2.92 19.96
C TYR A 44 13.46 4.26 20.30
N GLY A 45 12.17 4.41 19.98
CA GLY A 45 11.50 5.69 20.06
C GLY A 45 11.79 6.55 18.83
N ARG A 46 11.04 7.63 18.71
CA ARG A 46 11.16 8.58 17.60
C ARG A 46 12.37 9.48 17.79
N ASP A 47 13.14 9.73 16.72
CA ASP A 47 14.19 10.75 16.74
C ASP A 47 13.57 12.15 16.95
N PRO A 48 13.96 12.88 18.02
CA PRO A 48 13.44 14.21 18.30
C PRO A 48 13.80 15.27 17.24
N ASN A 49 14.76 14.99 16.35
CA ASN A 49 15.19 15.90 15.29
C ASN A 49 14.57 15.58 13.92
N GLU A 50 13.82 14.46 13.78
CA GLU A 50 13.14 14.16 12.52
C GLU A 50 11.96 15.14 12.32
N PRO A 51 11.85 15.83 11.17
CA PRO A 51 10.71 16.70 10.90
C PRO A 51 9.39 15.92 11.01
N LEU A 52 8.34 16.61 11.46
CA LEU A 52 7.00 16.03 11.61
C LEU A 52 6.57 15.39 10.29
N ARG A 53 6.12 14.13 10.34
CA ARG A 53 5.64 13.44 9.15
C ARG A 53 4.30 14.05 8.75
N PRO A 54 3.98 14.06 7.45
CA PRO A 54 2.67 14.50 6.99
C PRO A 54 1.57 13.71 7.72
N GLY A 55 0.72 14.42 8.47
CA GLY A 55 -0.34 13.82 9.30
C GLY A 55 -0.11 13.97 10.80
N GLU A 56 1.11 14.01 11.31
CA GLU A 56 1.35 13.98 12.76
C GLU A 56 1.00 15.28 13.50
N ALA A 57 0.89 16.39 12.76
CA ALA A 57 0.44 17.68 13.27
C ALA A 57 -1.05 17.99 12.94
N THR A 58 -1.73 17.13 12.17
CA THR A 58 -3.07 17.42 11.61
C THR A 58 -4.05 16.26 11.77
N GLU A 59 -3.58 15.07 12.15
CA GLU A 59 -4.40 13.89 12.37
C GLU A 59 -5.01 13.96 13.76
N ASP A 60 -6.31 14.26 13.80
CA ASP A 60 -7.12 13.93 14.97
C ASP A 60 -7.10 12.39 15.12
N PRO A 61 -6.53 11.87 16.23
CA PRO A 61 -6.36 10.42 16.43
C PRO A 61 -7.69 9.66 16.49
N SER A 62 -8.82 10.35 16.66
CA SER A 62 -10.17 9.75 16.62
C SER A 62 -10.68 9.49 15.20
N LEU A 63 -10.12 10.17 14.18
CA LEU A 63 -10.63 10.17 12.80
C LEU A 63 -9.81 9.31 11.82
N GLY A 64 -8.54 9.00 12.13
CA GLY A 64 -7.63 8.30 11.21
C GLY A 64 -8.11 6.91 10.79
N LYS A 65 -8.50 6.08 11.76
CA LYS A 65 -8.99 4.71 11.50
C LYS A 65 -10.34 4.70 10.75
N VAL A 66 -11.25 5.60 11.13
CA VAL A 66 -12.58 5.73 10.51
C VAL A 66 -12.49 6.17 9.06
N LYS A 67 -11.59 7.11 8.73
CA LYS A 67 -11.37 7.57 7.35
C LYS A 67 -10.71 6.52 6.47
N ALA A 68 -9.74 5.78 6.99
CA ALA A 68 -9.09 4.69 6.26
C ALA A 68 -10.09 3.56 5.93
N ASP A 69 -10.88 3.12 6.91
CA ASP A 69 -11.89 2.07 6.71
C ASP A 69 -12.97 2.51 5.70
N SER A 70 -13.40 3.77 5.76
CA SER A 70 -14.35 4.34 4.80
C SER A 70 -13.77 4.37 3.38
N PHE A 71 -12.52 4.83 3.21
CA PHE A 71 -11.86 4.85 1.90
C PHE A 71 -11.72 3.44 1.29
N PHE A 72 -11.24 2.45 2.06
CA PHE A 72 -11.06 1.09 1.55
C PHE A 72 -12.38 0.42 1.19
N ARG A 73 -13.46 0.67 1.95
CA ARG A 73 -14.80 0.16 1.59
C ARG A 73 -15.26 0.72 0.24
N HIS A 74 -15.15 2.03 0.03
CA HIS A 74 -15.50 2.66 -1.24
C HIS A 74 -14.60 2.20 -2.39
N PHE A 75 -13.31 2.03 -2.14
CA PHE A 75 -12.37 1.53 -3.14
C PHE A 75 -12.70 0.09 -3.59
N ILE A 76 -12.97 -0.82 -2.65
CA ILE A 76 -13.36 -2.20 -2.97
C ILE A 76 -14.71 -2.24 -3.68
N GLU A 77 -15.66 -1.42 -3.24
CA GLU A 77 -16.97 -1.29 -3.88
C GLU A 77 -16.85 -0.82 -5.33
N GLU A 78 -15.99 0.16 -5.59
CA GLU A 78 -15.73 0.68 -6.93
C GLU A 78 -15.05 -0.36 -7.83
N ILE A 79 -14.05 -1.10 -7.33
CA ILE A 79 -13.44 -2.22 -8.08
C ILE A 79 -14.48 -3.30 -8.42
N ARG A 80 -15.37 -3.63 -7.47
CA ARG A 80 -16.46 -4.60 -7.70
C ARG A 80 -17.46 -4.09 -8.73
N ASN A 81 -17.78 -2.80 -8.68
CA ASN A 81 -18.74 -2.16 -9.56
C ASN A 81 -18.19 -2.04 -10.99
N GLN A 82 -16.90 -1.71 -11.14
CA GLN A 82 -16.17 -1.75 -12.41
C GLN A 82 -16.12 -3.16 -13.01
N ALA A 83 -15.87 -4.19 -12.20
CA ALA A 83 -15.91 -5.58 -12.66
C ALA A 83 -17.31 -6.05 -13.11
N LYS A 84 -18.37 -5.43 -12.59
CA LYS A 84 -19.77 -5.69 -12.98
C LYS A 84 -20.27 -4.84 -14.15
N GLY A 85 -19.46 -3.91 -14.65
CA GLY A 85 -19.82 -3.04 -15.78
C GLY A 85 -20.75 -1.87 -15.44
N THR A 86 -20.98 -1.59 -14.16
CA THR A 86 -21.76 -0.43 -13.69
C THR A 86 -20.82 0.49 -12.91
N SER A 87 -20.25 1.51 -13.55
CA SER A 87 -19.47 2.54 -12.83
C SER A 87 -20.41 3.39 -11.98
N THR A 88 -19.99 3.70 -10.75
CA THR A 88 -20.72 4.61 -9.86
C THR A 88 -20.19 6.03 -10.11
N ASP A 89 -20.98 6.90 -10.75
CA ASP A 89 -20.58 8.31 -10.91
C ASP A 89 -20.43 8.96 -9.52
N PRO A 90 -19.37 9.75 -9.28
CA PRO A 90 -19.23 10.45 -8.02
C PRO A 90 -20.40 11.43 -7.82
N PRO A 91 -20.93 11.57 -6.59
CA PRO A 91 -21.98 12.53 -6.32
C PRO A 91 -21.49 13.94 -6.70
N PRO A 92 -22.39 14.81 -7.22
CA PRO A 92 -22.03 16.15 -7.60
C PRO A 92 -21.39 16.88 -6.40
N PRO A 93 -20.36 17.71 -6.62
CA PRO A 93 -19.73 18.45 -5.54
C PRO A 93 -20.80 19.23 -4.78
N GLY A 94 -20.85 19.02 -3.47
CA GLY A 94 -21.76 19.77 -2.61
C GLY A 94 -21.53 21.27 -2.73
N PRO A 95 -22.53 22.10 -2.40
CA PRO A 95 -22.43 23.55 -2.54
C PRO A 95 -21.18 24.09 -1.81
N PRO A 96 -20.50 25.10 -2.37
CA PRO A 96 -19.34 25.70 -1.73
C PRO A 96 -19.71 26.14 -0.32
N LYS A 97 -18.92 25.70 0.67
CA LYS A 97 -19.05 26.18 2.05
C LYS A 97 -18.64 27.65 2.06
N VAL A 98 -19.63 28.53 2.18
CA VAL A 98 -19.48 29.97 2.47
C VAL A 98 -19.09 30.20 3.91
#